data_AF-A0A9Q1EF17-F1
#
_entry.id   AF-A0A9Q1EF17-F1
#
_cell.length_a   1.000
_cell.length_b   1.000
_cell.length_c   1.000
_cell.angle_alpha   90.00
_cell.angle_beta   90.00
_cell.angle_gamma   90.00
#
_symmetry.space_group_name_H-M   'P 1'
#
loop_
_entity.id
_entity.type
_entity.pdbx_description
1 polymer ?
#
loop_
_entity_poly.entity_id
_entity_poly.type
_entity_poly.pdbx_seq_one_letter_code
_entity_poly.pdbx_strand_id
1 'polypeptide(L)'
;MSLTIQDPVTPPQLSQDCLLHGEIEVFCSSTGEDPQYSWTLEDRPLNGSVAFLSDETQTVIMRRSISGPITCAVRNRVSSAHTTQELRKCPGLGPPVKCTFNDTAEIDVWMIPQ
;
A
#
# COMPACT_ATOMS: atom_id res chain seq x y z
N MET A 1 -12.72 11.20 38.96
CA MET A 1 -12.43 11.92 37.71
C MET A 1 -11.13 11.34 37.17
N SER A 2 -11.19 10.57 36.08
CA SER A 2 -10.01 9.97 35.45
C SER A 2 -9.54 10.88 34.32
N LEU A 3 -8.31 11.37 34.40
CA LEU A 3 -7.65 12.07 33.30
C LEU A 3 -7.01 10.99 32.41
N THR A 4 -7.60 10.72 31.24
CA THR A 4 -7.01 9.81 30.25
C THR A 4 -6.09 10.63 29.35
N ILE A 5 -4.77 10.50 29.54
CA ILE A 5 -3.78 11.11 28.66
C ILE A 5 -3.55 10.13 27.50
N GLN A 6 -4.01 10.52 26.31
CA GLN A 6 -3.71 9.80 25.06
C GLN A 6 -2.43 10.37 24.47
N ASP A 7 -1.53 9.49 24.02
CA ASP A 7 -0.31 9.91 23.32
C ASP A 7 -0.63 10.47 21.93
N PRO A 8 -0.08 11.63 21.55
CA PRO A 8 -0.30 12.22 20.24
C PRO A 8 0.29 11.33 19.13
N VAL A 9 -0.37 11.32 17.98
CA VAL A 9 0.13 10.62 16.79
C VAL A 9 1.37 11.29 16.20
N THR A 10 2.28 10.48 15.68
CA THR A 10 3.46 10.95 14.92
C THR A 10 3.18 11.01 13.41
N PRO A 11 3.96 11.81 12.65
CA PRO A 11 3.89 11.78 11.19
C PRO A 11 4.04 10.35 10.65
N PRO A 12 3.05 9.85 9.89
CA PRO A 12 3.07 8.46 9.46
C PRO A 12 4.25 8.17 8.53
N GLN A 13 4.75 6.95 8.58
CA GLN A 13 5.74 6.42 7.65
C GLN A 13 5.04 5.58 6.60
N LEU A 14 5.31 5.86 5.33
CA LEU A 14 4.77 5.14 4.18
C LEU A 14 5.82 4.20 3.60
N SER A 15 5.47 2.91 3.48
CA SER A 15 6.21 1.94 2.68
C SER A 15 5.31 1.38 1.58
N GLN A 16 5.94 0.94 0.49
CA GLN A 16 5.25 0.35 -0.66
C GLN A 16 5.93 -0.95 -1.04
N ASP A 17 5.12 -1.94 -1.39
CA ASP A 17 5.54 -3.25 -1.87
C ASP A 17 4.74 -3.63 -3.13
N CYS A 18 5.30 -4.53 -3.92
CA CYS A 18 4.70 -4.99 -5.16
C CYS A 18 4.13 -6.39 -5.02
N LEU A 19 2.87 -6.55 -5.43
CA LEU A 19 2.25 -7.86 -5.52
C LEU A 19 2.48 -8.49 -6.89
N LEU A 20 2.28 -9.81 -6.96
CA LEU A 20 2.56 -10.64 -8.13
C LEU A 20 1.95 -10.11 -9.43
N HIS A 21 0.71 -9.59 -9.42
CA HIS A 21 0.03 -9.16 -10.64
C HIS A 21 0.18 -7.65 -10.91
N GLY A 22 1.12 -6.99 -10.24
CA GLY A 22 1.42 -5.57 -10.44
C GLY A 22 0.52 -4.64 -9.64
N GLU A 23 -0.27 -5.16 -8.69
CA GLU A 23 -0.89 -4.37 -7.65
C GLU A 23 0.19 -3.74 -6.74
N ILE A 24 -0.15 -2.61 -6.14
CA ILE A 24 0.73 -1.88 -5.23
C ILE A 24 0.13 -2.02 -3.84
N GLU A 25 0.86 -2.62 -2.91
CA GLU A 25 0.53 -2.63 -1.49
C GLU A 25 1.23 -1.45 -0.82
N VAL A 26 0.48 -0.65 -0.07
CA VAL A 26 0.99 0.51 0.64
C VAL A 26 0.65 0.37 2.11
N PHE A 27 1.67 0.51 2.94
CA PHE A 27 1.56 0.40 4.39
C PHE A 27 1.83 1.75 5.04
N CYS A 28 1.01 2.12 6.01
CA CYS A 28 1.14 3.35 6.77
C CYS A 28 1.32 3.07 8.26
N SER A 29 2.46 3.42 8.83
CA SER A 29 2.73 3.23 10.25
C SER A 29 2.78 4.56 10.99
N SER A 30 2.15 4.66 12.15
CA SER A 30 2.24 5.82 13.04
C SER A 30 2.22 5.33 14.49
N THR A 31 2.95 6.03 15.37
CA THR A 31 2.87 5.78 16.81
C THR A 31 1.78 6.65 17.42
N GLY A 32 1.14 6.20 18.49
CA GLY A 32 0.12 6.96 19.22
C GLY A 32 -0.97 6.03 19.76
N GLU A 33 -1.90 6.57 20.53
CA GLU A 33 -3.04 5.81 21.04
C GLU A 33 -4.23 5.90 20.09
N ASP A 34 -4.82 4.74 19.75
CA ASP A 34 -5.99 4.58 18.87
C ASP A 34 -5.94 5.39 17.56
N PRO A 35 -4.87 5.22 16.73
CA PRO A 35 -4.74 5.96 15.48
C PRO A 35 -5.80 5.53 14.46
N GLN A 36 -6.52 6.50 13.91
CA GLN A 36 -7.44 6.33 12.79
C GLN A 36 -6.73 6.72 11.49
N TYR A 37 -6.74 5.81 10.52
CA TYR A 37 -6.11 6.01 9.22
C TYR A 37 -7.14 6.43 8.17
N SER A 38 -6.69 7.28 7.26
CA SER A 38 -7.46 7.73 6.11
C SER A 38 -6.55 7.98 4.93
N TRP A 39 -7.06 7.71 3.73
CA TRP A 39 -6.24 7.66 2.52
C TRP A 39 -6.83 8.49 1.39
N THR A 40 -5.96 9.21 0.70
CA THR A 40 -6.28 9.88 -0.56
C THR A 40 -5.24 9.57 -1.62
N LEU A 41 -5.68 9.53 -2.87
CA LEU A 41 -4.82 9.47 -4.07
C LEU A 41 -5.14 10.70 -4.91
N GLU A 42 -4.14 11.51 -5.24
CA GLU A 42 -4.34 12.78 -5.96
C GLU A 42 -5.40 13.67 -5.28
N ASP A 43 -5.33 13.77 -3.95
CA ASP A 43 -6.28 14.51 -3.10
C ASP A 43 -7.75 14.03 -3.17
N ARG A 44 -7.99 12.84 -3.73
CA ARG A 44 -9.31 12.21 -3.77
C ARG A 44 -9.38 11.01 -2.86
N PRO A 45 -10.50 10.79 -2.14
CA PRO A 45 -10.66 9.61 -1.30
C PRO A 45 -10.60 8.34 -2.15
N LEU A 46 -9.97 7.30 -1.61
CA LEU A 46 -9.96 6.00 -2.25
C LEU A 46 -11.38 5.43 -2.31
N ASN A 47 -11.72 4.83 -3.45
CA ASN A 47 -12.97 4.11 -3.63
C ASN A 47 -12.66 2.61 -3.79
N GLY A 48 -13.61 1.75 -3.41
CA GLY A 48 -13.50 0.29 -3.51
C GLY A 48 -13.31 -0.25 -4.93
N SER A 49 -13.51 0.58 -5.96
CA SER A 49 -13.16 0.28 -7.35
C SER A 49 -11.66 0.42 -7.65
N VAL A 50 -10.96 1.26 -6.89
CA VAL A 50 -9.55 1.63 -7.09
C VAL A 50 -8.65 0.85 -6.15
N ALA A 51 -9.07 0.69 -4.89
CA ALA A 51 -8.24 0.10 -3.85
C ALA A 51 -9.06 -0.75 -2.88
N PHE A 52 -8.38 -1.67 -2.20
CA PHE A 52 -8.88 -2.38 -1.03
C PHE A 52 -8.18 -1.82 0.21
N LEU A 53 -8.93 -1.57 1.28
CA LEU A 53 -8.38 -1.22 2.58
C LEU A 53 -8.42 -2.48 3.48
N SER A 54 -7.38 -2.69 4.30
CA SER A 54 -7.43 -3.69 5.36
C SER A 54 -8.45 -3.31 6.44
N ASP A 55 -8.86 -4.28 7.29
CA ASP A 55 -9.84 -4.05 8.37
C ASP A 55 -9.41 -2.93 9.33
N GLU A 56 -8.11 -2.75 9.54
CA GLU A 56 -7.53 -1.68 10.37
C GLU A 56 -7.20 -0.40 9.58
N THR A 57 -7.44 -0.38 8.27
CA THR A 57 -7.13 0.72 7.33
C THR A 57 -5.66 1.15 7.31
N GLN A 58 -4.76 0.41 7.96
CA GLN A 58 -3.32 0.65 7.99
C GLN A 58 -2.64 0.28 6.66
N THR A 59 -3.24 -0.66 5.92
CA THR A 59 -2.73 -1.16 4.64
C THR A 59 -3.76 -0.89 3.55
N VAL A 60 -3.29 -0.47 2.38
CA VAL A 60 -4.08 -0.26 1.18
C VAL A 60 -3.47 -1.05 0.03
N ILE A 61 -4.28 -1.81 -0.70
CA ILE A 61 -3.88 -2.51 -1.92
C ILE A 61 -4.55 -1.85 -3.12
N MET A 62 -3.75 -1.27 -4.01
CA MET A 62 -4.21 -0.67 -5.27
C MET A 62 -4.44 -1.77 -6.31
N ARG A 63 -5.67 -1.89 -6.82
CA ARG A 63 -6.07 -2.98 -7.76
C ARG A 63 -5.38 -2.95 -9.12
N ARG A 64 -4.71 -1.84 -9.46
CA ARG A 64 -4.04 -1.61 -10.74
C ARG A 64 -2.73 -0.90 -10.44
N SER A 65 -1.77 -0.98 -11.36
CA SER A 65 -0.51 -0.22 -11.30
C SER A 65 -0.77 1.27 -11.57
N ILE A 66 -1.34 1.96 -10.59
CA ILE A 66 -1.65 3.39 -10.63
C ILE A 66 -0.44 4.16 -10.12
N SER A 67 -0.20 5.34 -10.69
CA SER A 67 0.86 6.26 -10.26
C SER A 67 0.23 7.55 -9.76
N GLY A 68 0.90 8.21 -8.82
CA GLY A 68 0.50 9.51 -8.30
C GLY A 68 0.76 9.63 -6.80
N PRO A 69 0.54 10.82 -6.23
CA PRO A 69 0.73 11.09 -4.81
C PRO A 69 -0.36 10.38 -4.00
N ILE A 70 0.07 9.42 -3.17
CA ILE A 70 -0.77 8.83 -2.13
C ILE A 70 -0.48 9.53 -0.81
N THR A 71 -1.55 9.92 -0.11
CA THR A 71 -1.46 10.53 1.22
C THR A 71 -2.11 9.61 2.24
N CYS A 72 -1.36 9.27 3.28
CA CYS A 72 -1.92 8.68 4.50
C CYS A 72 -2.04 9.78 5.55
N ALA A 73 -3.26 9.98 6.06
CA ALA A 73 -3.54 10.86 7.18
C ALA A 73 -3.96 10.03 8.39
N VAL A 74 -3.26 10.26 9.50
CA VAL A 74 -3.48 9.60 10.79
C VAL A 74 -3.97 10.64 11.79
N ARG A 75 -4.98 10.28 12.57
CA ARG A 75 -5.50 11.13 13.64
C ARG A 75 -5.92 10.31 14.84
N ASN A 76 -5.85 10.91 16.02
CA ASN A 76 -6.55 10.43 17.19
C ASN A 76 -7.33 11.59 17.83
N ARG A 77 -7.78 11.44 19.09
CA ARG A 77 -8.56 12.47 19.77
C ARG A 77 -7.73 13.72 20.14
N VAL A 78 -6.41 13.65 20.04
CA VAL A 78 -5.48 14.68 20.54
C VAL A 78 -4.73 15.38 19.41
N SER A 79 -4.28 14.64 18.39
CA SER A 79 -3.51 15.20 17.28
C SER A 79 -3.84 14.56 15.94
N SER A 80 -3.35 15.20 14.86
CA SER A 80 -3.44 14.72 13.49
C SER A 80 -2.12 14.97 12.77
N ALA A 81 -1.71 14.02 11.94
CA ALA A 81 -0.54 14.12 11.08
C ALA A 81 -0.81 13.41 9.75
N HIS A 82 -0.01 13.71 8.72
CA HIS A 82 -0.11 13.06 7.42
C HIS A 82 1.24 13.01 6.74
N THR A 83 1.37 12.09 5.78
CA THR A 83 2.55 11.97 4.91
C THR A 83 2.07 11.62 3.51
N THR A 84 2.72 12.20 2.51
CA THR A 84 2.46 11.96 1.10
C THR A 84 3.68 11.34 0.44
N GLN A 85 3.48 10.33 -0.41
CA GLN A 85 4.52 9.67 -1.19
C GLN A 85 4.05 9.44 -2.63
N GLU A 86 4.96 9.54 -3.60
CA GLU A 86 4.67 9.15 -4.98
C GLU A 86 4.66 7.62 -5.13
N LEU A 87 3.56 7.08 -5.64
CA LEU A 87 3.45 5.66 -5.95
C LEU A 87 4.32 5.28 -7.14
N ARG A 88 5.16 4.27 -6.95
CA ARG A 88 5.94 3.66 -8.03
C ARG A 88 5.13 2.53 -8.64
N LYS A 89 5.19 2.43 -9.97
CA LYS A 89 4.51 1.34 -10.69
C LYS A 89 5.21 0.01 -10.40
N CYS A 90 4.43 -1.00 -10.08
CA CYS A 90 4.92 -2.35 -9.91
C CYS A 90 5.00 -3.08 -11.26
N PRO A 91 6.15 -3.68 -11.61
CA PRO A 91 6.20 -4.64 -12.70
C PRO A 91 5.42 -5.87 -12.25
N GLY A 92 4.25 -6.13 -12.85
CA GLY A 92 3.56 -7.40 -12.64
C GLY A 92 4.36 -8.58 -13.20
N LEU A 93 3.76 -9.78 -13.19
CA LEU A 93 4.34 -10.94 -13.86
C LEU A 93 4.83 -10.57 -15.27
N GLY A 94 6.14 -10.73 -15.48
CA GLY A 94 6.73 -10.57 -16.80
C GLY A 94 6.18 -11.62 -17.76
N PRO A 95 6.37 -11.45 -19.09
CA PRO A 95 5.99 -12.46 -20.05
C PRO A 95 6.67 -13.80 -19.69
N PRO A 96 5.96 -14.94 -19.85
CA PRO A 96 6.54 -16.25 -19.56
C PRO A 96 7.77 -16.46 -20.43
N VAL A 97 8.87 -16.85 -19.79
CA VAL A 97 10.08 -17.27 -20.50
C VAL A 97 9.90 -18.73 -20.85
N LYS A 98 9.93 -19.02 -22.16
CA LYS A 98 9.92 -20.39 -22.66
C LYS A 98 11.30 -21.02 -22.47
N CYS A 99 11.36 -22.05 -21.64
CA CYS A 99 12.56 -22.87 -21.49
C CYS A 99 12.34 -24.24 -22.13
N THR A 100 13.27 -24.68 -22.98
CA THR A 100 13.23 -25.99 -23.63
C THR A 100 14.24 -26.92 -22.97
N PHE A 101 13.81 -28.08 -22.46
CA PHE A 101 14.70 -29.12 -21.96
C PHE A 101 14.70 -30.33 -22.92
N ASN A 102 15.88 -30.67 -23.45
CA ASN A 102 16.07 -31.79 -24.39
C ASN A 102 15.08 -31.83 -25.57
N ASP A 103 14.82 -30.69 -26.20
CA ASP A 103 14.03 -30.54 -27.45
C ASP A 103 12.63 -31.19 -27.46
N THR A 104 12.10 -31.55 -26.29
CA THR A 104 10.82 -32.29 -26.15
C THR A 104 9.94 -31.78 -25.02
N ALA A 105 10.50 -31.10 -24.03
CA ALA A 105 9.74 -30.49 -22.94
C ALA A 105 9.85 -28.95 -22.99
N GLU A 106 8.72 -28.26 -23.20
CA GLU A 106 8.58 -26.82 -22.98
C GLU A 106 8.07 -26.56 -21.56
N ILE A 107 8.72 -25.64 -20.85
CA ILE A 107 8.30 -25.17 -19.52
C ILE A 107 8.16 -23.64 -19.58
N ASP A 108 7.03 -23.12 -19.14
CA ASP A 108 6.81 -21.69 -18.96
C ASP A 108 7.28 -21.25 -17.57
N VAL A 109 8.30 -20.38 -17.53
CA VAL A 109 8.87 -19.83 -16.29
C VAL A 109 8.47 -18.37 -16.15
N TRP A 110 7.90 -18.01 -15.00
CA TRP A 110 7.49 -16.64 -14.69
C TRP A 110 8.56 -15.96 -13.84
N MET A 111 8.95 -14.74 -14.21
CA MET A 111 9.79 -13.91 -13.35
C MET A 111 8.91 -13.27 -12.28
N ILE A 112 9.23 -13.54 -11.00
CA ILE A 112 8.58 -12.92 -9.85
C ILE A 112 9.31 -11.59 -9.57
N PRO A 113 8.61 -10.44 -9.57
CA PRO A 113 9.21 -9.17 -9.21
C PRO A 113 9.74 -9.21 -7.76
N GLN A 114 10.92 -8.62 -7.55
CA GLN A 114 11.57 -8.46 -6.23
C GLN A 114 11.00 -7.27 -5.47
#